data_AF-A0A9W8RXA9-F1
#
_entry.id   AF-A0A9W8RXA9-F1
#
_cell.length_a   1.000
_cell.length_b   1.000
_cell.length_c   1.000
_cell.angle_alpha   90.00
_cell.angle_beta   90.00
_cell.angle_gamma   90.00
#
_symmetry.space_group_name_H-M   'P 1'
#
loop_
_entity.id
_entity.type
_entity.pdbx_description
1 polymer ?
#
loop_
_entity_poly.entity_id
_entity_poly.type
_entity_poly.pdbx_seq_one_letter_code
_entity_poly.pdbx_strand_id
1 'polypeptide(L)'
;MSPDQSPNGKPRSEHRNDLDQVQTATSIPISPELFEQLYLQPHNKVKGNLRKTFGNPTPVALCGFLMCSTPASMSLLGWQGAGGFAAAANVGAYFGMGGLLLILGGIGEWILGNTFPSVVFLTFGGFWLAFGTTIVPDSGAYSTYSTTNTAADGLVEPQFYATFSFFLVAMAILCAVYAVASIRTNVAFLVVFVLLVVCCKCMYHPVRSAQ
;
A
#
# COMPACT_ATOMS: atom_id res chain seq x y z
N MET A 1 -42.35 -86.59 23.97
CA MET A 1 -40.88 -86.61 23.89
C MET A 1 -40.51 -85.84 22.62
N SER A 2 -39.90 -84.64 22.74
CA SER A 2 -39.41 -83.82 21.61
C SER A 2 -38.33 -84.56 20.81
N PRO A 3 -38.06 -84.20 19.53
CA PRO A 3 -37.35 -82.96 19.09
C PRO A 3 -38.08 -82.25 17.92
N ASP A 4 -38.00 -80.94 17.63
CA ASP A 4 -36.94 -79.92 17.51
C ASP A 4 -36.21 -79.86 16.14
N GLN A 5 -36.40 -78.70 15.46
CA GLN A 5 -35.51 -77.97 14.52
C GLN A 5 -35.29 -78.49 13.06
N SER A 6 -35.23 -77.70 11.97
CA SER A 6 -35.06 -76.25 11.69
C SER A 6 -35.26 -75.99 10.14
N PRO A 7 -34.85 -74.87 9.49
CA PRO A 7 -35.60 -73.62 9.24
C PRO A 7 -35.67 -73.21 7.74
N ASN A 8 -36.66 -72.43 7.29
CA ASN A 8 -36.40 -71.36 6.31
C ASN A 8 -37.61 -70.43 6.11
N GLY A 9 -37.38 -69.12 6.17
CA GLY A 9 -38.40 -68.11 5.86
C GLY A 9 -38.03 -66.75 6.41
N LYS A 10 -36.96 -66.12 5.89
CA LYS A 10 -36.68 -64.70 6.16
C LYS A 10 -37.84 -63.84 5.64
N PRO A 11 -38.48 -62.99 6.45
CA PRO A 11 -39.45 -62.02 5.95
C PRO A 11 -38.74 -60.91 5.18
N ARG A 12 -39.14 -60.74 3.93
CA ARG A 12 -38.73 -59.67 3.01
C ARG A 12 -39.53 -58.41 3.37
N SER A 13 -39.17 -57.69 4.43
CA SER A 13 -39.97 -56.52 4.87
C SER A 13 -39.19 -55.29 5.36
N GLU A 14 -37.85 -55.25 5.33
CA GLU A 14 -37.11 -54.04 5.77
C GLU A 14 -36.61 -53.13 4.63
N HIS A 15 -36.56 -53.61 3.38
CA HIS A 15 -35.96 -52.84 2.26
C HIS A 15 -36.94 -51.94 1.47
N ARG A 16 -38.23 -51.86 1.86
CA ARG A 16 -39.21 -50.99 1.19
C ARG A 16 -39.33 -49.61 1.81
N ASN A 17 -38.96 -49.45 3.08
CA ASN A 17 -39.10 -48.16 3.77
C ASN A 17 -37.96 -47.18 3.45
N ASP A 18 -36.80 -47.67 3.02
CA ASP A 18 -35.65 -46.83 2.62
C ASP A 18 -35.80 -46.25 1.20
N LEU A 19 -36.68 -46.83 0.37
CA LEU A 19 -36.94 -46.35 -1.00
C LEU A 19 -38.02 -45.27 -1.05
N ASP A 20 -38.94 -45.25 -0.08
CA ASP A 20 -39.97 -44.22 0.02
C ASP A 20 -39.44 -42.91 0.63
N GLN A 21 -38.33 -42.98 1.38
CA GLN A 21 -37.69 -41.77 1.95
C GLN A 21 -36.85 -40.97 0.92
N VAL A 22 -36.55 -41.55 -0.25
CA VAL A 22 -35.79 -40.88 -1.33
C VAL A 22 -36.69 -40.15 -2.33
N GLN A 23 -38.01 -40.40 -2.34
CA GLN A 23 -38.93 -39.84 -3.33
C GLN A 23 -39.52 -38.47 -2.99
N THR A 24 -39.10 -37.83 -1.89
CA THR A 24 -39.56 -36.48 -1.56
C THR A 24 -38.40 -35.49 -1.42
N ALA A 25 -37.46 -35.51 -2.38
CA ALA A 25 -36.84 -34.27 -2.80
C ALA A 25 -37.93 -33.39 -3.42
N THR A 26 -38.73 -32.77 -2.55
CA THR A 26 -39.73 -31.76 -2.89
C THR A 26 -39.02 -30.79 -3.82
N SER A 27 -39.40 -30.75 -5.09
CA SER A 27 -38.89 -29.78 -6.04
C SER A 27 -39.30 -28.41 -5.50
N ILE A 28 -38.38 -27.78 -4.76
CA ILE A 28 -38.56 -26.42 -4.27
C ILE A 28 -38.84 -25.60 -5.53
N PRO A 29 -40.02 -24.97 -5.67
CA PRO A 29 -40.28 -24.14 -6.83
C PRO A 29 -39.31 -22.97 -6.78
N ILE A 30 -38.23 -23.06 -7.58
CA ILE A 30 -37.26 -21.98 -7.73
C ILE A 30 -38.01 -20.88 -8.48
N SER A 31 -38.14 -19.70 -7.87
CA SER A 31 -38.70 -18.54 -8.56
C SER A 31 -37.85 -18.20 -9.79
N PRO A 32 -38.44 -17.66 -10.87
CA PRO A 32 -37.67 -17.22 -12.03
C PRO A 32 -36.50 -16.31 -11.66
N GLU A 33 -36.68 -15.44 -10.66
CA GLU A 33 -35.67 -14.53 -10.11
C GLU A 33 -34.51 -15.28 -9.43
N LEU A 34 -34.80 -16.35 -8.68
CA LEU A 34 -33.77 -17.17 -8.03
C LEU A 34 -33.02 -18.04 -9.04
N PHE A 35 -33.71 -18.55 -10.07
CA PHE A 35 -33.09 -19.26 -11.18
C PHE A 35 -32.16 -18.33 -11.97
N GLU A 36 -32.61 -17.11 -12.25
CA GLU A 36 -31.85 -16.08 -12.92
C GLU A 36 -30.61 -15.67 -12.09
N GLN A 37 -30.75 -15.49 -10.78
CA GLN A 37 -29.59 -15.28 -9.90
C GLN A 37 -28.63 -16.47 -9.90
N LEU A 38 -29.12 -17.71 -9.87
CA LEU A 38 -28.26 -18.90 -9.84
C LEU A 38 -27.53 -19.15 -11.16
N TYR A 39 -28.15 -18.79 -12.28
CA TYR A 39 -27.65 -19.05 -13.63
C TYR A 39 -26.87 -17.87 -14.23
N LEU A 40 -27.25 -16.62 -13.90
CA LEU A 40 -26.57 -15.40 -14.37
C LEU A 40 -25.52 -14.87 -13.39
N GLN A 41 -25.66 -15.14 -12.08
CA GLN A 41 -24.75 -14.65 -11.04
C GLN A 41 -24.49 -15.73 -9.98
N PRO A 42 -23.79 -16.82 -10.32
CA PRO A 42 -23.43 -17.84 -9.33
C PRO A 42 -22.78 -17.15 -8.12
N HIS A 43 -23.43 -17.29 -6.96
CA HIS A 43 -23.03 -16.59 -5.74
C HIS A 43 -21.70 -17.18 -5.27
N ASN A 44 -20.58 -16.67 -5.78
CA ASN A 44 -19.25 -17.09 -5.40
C ASN A 44 -18.99 -16.55 -3.98
N LYS A 45 -19.37 -17.32 -2.95
CA LYS A 45 -18.98 -17.08 -1.56
C LYS A 45 -17.48 -17.37 -1.40
N VAL A 46 -16.63 -16.65 -2.12
CA VAL A 46 -15.23 -16.52 -1.71
C VAL A 46 -15.28 -15.79 -0.38
N LYS A 47 -14.99 -16.49 0.72
CA LYS A 47 -14.89 -15.86 2.03
C LYS A 47 -13.77 -14.83 1.94
N GLY A 48 -14.13 -13.56 1.69
CA GLY A 48 -13.23 -12.42 1.50
C GLY A 48 -12.52 -12.02 2.80
N ASN A 49 -11.90 -12.98 3.48
CA ASN A 49 -11.08 -12.76 4.65
C ASN A 49 -9.61 -12.57 4.23
N LEU A 50 -9.36 -11.71 3.23
CA LEU A 50 -7.99 -11.36 2.81
C LEU A 50 -7.14 -10.90 4.00
N ARG A 51 -7.73 -10.18 4.96
CA ARG A 51 -7.08 -9.78 6.23
C ARG A 51 -6.77 -10.92 7.20
N LYS A 52 -7.36 -12.12 7.04
CA LYS A 52 -7.00 -13.34 7.79
C LYS A 52 -6.04 -14.23 7.01
N THR A 53 -5.97 -14.07 5.69
CA THR A 53 -5.09 -14.82 4.80
C THR A 53 -3.71 -14.18 4.68
N PHE A 54 -3.64 -12.86 4.69
CA PHE A 54 -2.40 -12.08 4.58
C PHE A 54 -2.20 -11.19 5.80
N GLY A 55 -0.93 -10.94 6.15
CA GLY A 55 -0.56 -9.98 7.20
C GLY A 55 -0.87 -8.54 6.80
N ASN A 56 -0.91 -7.63 7.77
CA ASN A 56 -1.10 -6.20 7.51
C ASN A 56 0.22 -5.56 7.01
N PRO A 57 0.27 -5.02 5.78
CA PRO A 57 1.46 -4.40 5.24
C PRO A 57 1.64 -2.93 5.69
N THR A 58 0.61 -2.26 6.21
CA THR A 58 0.69 -0.87 6.69
C THR A 58 1.88 -0.61 7.62
N PRO A 59 2.15 -1.42 8.67
CA PRO A 59 3.26 -1.16 9.59
C PRO A 59 4.62 -1.19 8.90
N VAL A 60 4.84 -2.11 7.95
CA VAL A 60 6.13 -2.20 7.24
C VAL A 60 6.37 -0.96 6.38
N ALA A 61 5.31 -0.48 5.73
CA ALA A 61 5.35 0.74 4.92
C ALA A 61 5.64 1.97 5.79
N LEU A 62 4.93 2.10 6.93
CA LEU A 62 5.13 3.22 7.85
C LEU A 62 6.53 3.22 8.47
N CYS A 63 7.06 2.06 8.87
CA CYS A 63 8.44 1.95 9.32
C CYS A 63 9.43 2.36 8.23
N GLY A 64 9.22 1.92 6.98
CA GLY A 64 10.01 2.34 5.83
C GLY A 64 10.04 3.86 5.65
N PHE A 65 8.85 4.48 5.67
CA PHE A 65 8.71 5.93 5.57
C PHE A 65 9.40 6.68 6.72
N LEU A 66 9.23 6.23 7.96
CA LEU A 66 9.84 6.88 9.12
C LEU A 66 11.37 6.81 9.07
N MET A 67 11.91 5.66 8.65
CA MET A 67 13.35 5.42 8.60
C MET A 67 14.06 6.18 7.47
N CYS A 68 13.38 6.60 6.40
CA CYS A 68 13.95 7.49 5.39
C CYS A 68 13.68 8.98 5.68
N SER A 69 12.47 9.33 6.12
CA SER A 69 12.05 10.72 6.32
C SER A 69 12.65 11.37 7.57
N THR A 70 12.83 10.60 8.65
CA THR A 70 13.39 11.14 9.90
C THR A 70 14.84 11.57 9.72
N PRO A 71 15.76 10.73 9.19
CA PRO A 71 17.14 11.15 8.95
C PRO A 71 17.22 12.30 7.93
N ALA A 72 16.39 12.29 6.88
CA ALA A 72 16.32 13.40 5.92
C ALA A 72 15.97 14.72 6.61
N SER A 73 14.98 14.71 7.50
CA SER A 73 14.56 15.90 8.25
C SER A 73 15.66 16.37 9.20
N MET A 74 16.32 15.45 9.90
CA MET A 74 17.44 15.78 10.81
C MET A 74 18.61 16.42 10.05
N SER A 75 18.92 15.94 8.85
CA SER A 75 19.97 16.51 8.01
C SER A 75 19.59 17.88 7.44
N LEU A 76 18.34 18.09 7.06
CA LEU A 76 17.86 19.41 6.60
C LEU A 76 17.85 20.45 7.73
N LEU A 77 17.65 20.02 8.98
CA LEU A 77 17.64 20.88 10.17
C LEU A 77 19.04 21.21 10.71
N GLY A 78 20.11 20.66 10.14
CA GLY A 78 21.46 20.95 10.64
C GLY A 78 21.86 20.16 11.89
N TRP A 79 21.11 19.13 12.29
CA TRP A 79 21.29 18.49 13.60
C TRP A 79 22.67 17.84 13.72
N GLN A 80 23.43 18.18 14.77
CA GLN A 80 24.80 17.69 15.03
C GLN A 80 25.79 18.10 13.91
N GLY A 81 25.53 19.21 13.22
CA GLY A 81 26.35 19.61 12.07
C GLY A 81 26.11 18.73 10.83
N ALA A 82 25.08 17.87 10.83
CA ALA A 82 24.62 17.22 9.63
C ALA A 82 24.13 18.27 8.63
N GLY A 83 24.39 18.07 7.34
CA GLY A 83 24.03 19.04 6.31
C GLY A 83 24.45 18.57 4.93
N GLY A 84 24.32 19.48 3.97
CA GLY A 84 24.49 19.17 2.55
C GLY A 84 23.15 18.90 1.88
N PHE A 85 23.02 19.36 0.64
CA PHE A 85 21.81 19.15 -0.15
C PHE A 85 21.48 17.66 -0.18
N ALA A 86 20.24 17.35 0.22
CA ALA A 86 19.66 16.02 0.21
C ALA A 86 20.37 14.92 1.03
N ALA A 87 21.26 15.28 1.95
CA ALA A 87 21.84 14.36 2.92
C ALA A 87 22.34 13.04 2.30
N ALA A 88 23.24 13.12 1.31
CA ALA A 88 23.65 12.00 0.45
C ALA A 88 24.07 10.71 1.21
N ALA A 89 24.50 10.82 2.47
CA ALA A 89 24.74 9.67 3.34
C ALA A 89 23.50 8.75 3.51
N ASN A 90 22.30 9.30 3.36
CA ASN A 90 21.01 8.62 3.50
C ASN A 90 20.48 8.04 2.18
N VAL A 91 21.24 8.11 1.06
CA VAL A 91 20.83 7.57 -0.24
C VAL A 91 20.35 6.12 -0.15
N GLY A 92 21.09 5.27 0.58
CA GLY A 92 20.69 3.88 0.81
C GLY A 92 19.35 3.73 1.53
N ALA A 93 19.06 4.63 2.48
CA ALA A 93 17.77 4.67 3.17
C ALA A 93 16.64 5.14 2.25
N TYR A 94 16.90 6.06 1.32
CA TYR A 94 15.91 6.50 0.33
C TYR A 94 15.50 5.37 -0.59
N PHE A 95 16.45 4.59 -1.12
CA PHE A 95 16.13 3.46 -1.99
C PHE A 95 15.55 2.27 -1.22
N GLY A 96 16.19 1.85 -0.12
CA GLY A 96 15.80 0.65 0.62
C GLY A 96 14.57 0.83 1.50
N MET A 97 14.53 1.89 2.31
CA MET A 97 13.43 2.12 3.25
C MET A 97 12.30 2.94 2.62
N GLY A 98 12.66 4.03 1.95
CA GLY A 98 11.71 4.93 1.30
C GLY A 98 11.12 4.35 0.02
N GLY A 99 11.91 3.78 -0.86
CA GLY A 99 11.46 3.25 -2.15
C GLY A 99 10.86 1.87 -2.03
N LEU A 100 11.71 0.88 -1.69
CA LEU A 100 11.34 -0.52 -1.74
C LEU A 100 10.22 -0.87 -0.76
N LEU A 101 10.35 -0.54 0.54
CA LEU A 101 9.34 -0.92 1.53
C LEU A 101 7.99 -0.22 1.31
N LEU A 102 7.98 1.02 0.81
CA LEU A 102 6.73 1.70 0.47
C LEU A 102 6.07 1.13 -0.77
N ILE A 103 6.84 0.76 -1.81
CA ILE A 103 6.26 0.10 -2.98
C ILE A 103 5.67 -1.27 -2.60
N LEU A 104 6.44 -2.09 -1.87
CA LEU A 104 5.96 -3.40 -1.41
C LEU A 104 4.74 -3.27 -0.48
N GLY A 105 4.78 -2.31 0.45
CA GLY A 105 3.65 -2.01 1.32
C GLY A 105 2.41 -1.56 0.56
N GLY A 106 2.58 -0.69 -0.43
CA GLY A 106 1.50 -0.21 -1.30
C GLY A 106 0.88 -1.31 -2.16
N ILE A 107 1.69 -2.22 -2.69
CA ILE A 107 1.21 -3.43 -3.38
C ILE A 107 0.45 -4.34 -2.40
N GLY A 108 0.96 -4.52 -1.19
CA GLY A 108 0.28 -5.30 -0.15
C GLY A 108 -1.10 -4.72 0.21
N GLU A 109 -1.19 -3.40 0.40
CA GLU A 109 -2.45 -2.70 0.65
C GLU A 109 -3.42 -2.83 -0.53
N TRP A 110 -2.91 -2.80 -1.77
CA TRP A 110 -3.71 -3.02 -2.97
C TRP A 110 -4.34 -4.42 -2.98
N ILE A 111 -3.55 -5.45 -2.68
CA ILE A 111 -4.02 -6.85 -2.60
C ILE A 111 -5.09 -7.02 -1.51
N LEU A 112 -4.95 -6.32 -0.39
CA LEU A 112 -5.95 -6.33 0.69
C LEU A 112 -7.21 -5.52 0.38
N GLY A 113 -7.26 -4.79 -0.74
CA GLY A 113 -8.37 -3.93 -1.13
C GLY A 113 -8.40 -2.56 -0.45
N ASN A 114 -7.31 -2.15 0.22
CA ASN A 114 -7.19 -0.85 0.86
C ASN A 114 -6.62 0.17 -0.15
N THR A 115 -7.49 0.73 -1.00
CA THR A 115 -7.07 1.63 -2.11
C THR A 115 -6.34 2.89 -1.63
N PHE A 116 -6.84 3.55 -0.59
CA PHE A 116 -6.26 4.83 -0.17
C PHE A 116 -4.82 4.68 0.36
N PRO A 117 -4.52 3.81 1.37
CA PRO A 117 -3.15 3.55 1.79
C PRO A 117 -2.25 3.03 0.67
N SER A 118 -2.79 2.21 -0.24
CA SER A 118 -2.04 1.70 -1.39
C SER A 118 -1.51 2.82 -2.28
N VAL A 119 -2.39 3.73 -2.72
CA VAL A 119 -2.03 4.86 -3.57
C VAL A 119 -1.03 5.77 -2.87
N VAL A 120 -1.24 6.03 -1.59
CA VAL A 120 -0.30 6.80 -0.76
C VAL A 120 1.07 6.14 -0.75
N PHE A 121 1.19 4.88 -0.34
CA PHE A 121 2.49 4.23 -0.22
C PHE A 121 3.21 4.11 -1.56
N LEU A 122 2.51 3.77 -2.65
CA LEU A 122 3.12 3.72 -3.98
C LEU A 122 3.66 5.08 -4.43
N THR A 123 2.89 6.15 -4.23
CA THR A 123 3.32 7.50 -4.64
C THR A 123 4.47 8.04 -3.79
N PHE A 124 4.47 7.79 -2.48
CA PHE A 124 5.60 8.14 -1.62
C PHE A 124 6.84 7.28 -1.89
N GLY A 125 6.67 6.01 -2.24
CA GLY A 125 7.78 5.15 -2.67
C GLY A 125 8.43 5.67 -3.94
N GLY A 126 7.62 6.02 -4.94
CA GLY A 126 8.09 6.68 -6.17
C GLY A 126 8.80 8.01 -5.90
N PHE A 127 8.28 8.81 -4.97
CA PHE A 127 8.93 10.06 -4.54
C PHE A 127 10.35 9.81 -3.99
N TRP A 128 10.54 8.86 -3.08
CA TRP A 128 11.85 8.58 -2.50
C TRP A 128 12.84 7.98 -3.50
N LEU A 129 12.34 7.20 -4.47
CA LEU A 129 13.17 6.73 -5.59
C LEU A 129 13.61 7.91 -6.48
N ALA A 130 12.69 8.79 -6.88
CA ALA A 130 13.01 9.97 -7.69
C ALA A 130 13.94 10.96 -6.97
N PHE A 131 13.72 11.16 -5.68
CA PHE A 131 14.59 11.97 -4.84
C PHE A 131 15.99 11.36 -4.74
N GLY A 132 16.07 10.05 -4.43
CA GLY A 132 17.32 9.31 -4.36
C GLY A 132 18.11 9.31 -5.66
N THR A 133 17.45 9.11 -6.80
CA THR A 133 18.11 9.15 -8.11
C THR A 133 18.66 10.53 -8.42
N THR A 134 17.93 11.61 -8.09
CA THR A 134 18.36 12.99 -8.34
C THR A 134 19.68 13.33 -7.66
N ILE A 135 19.97 12.71 -6.51
CA ILE A 135 21.11 13.08 -5.66
C ILE A 135 22.28 12.11 -5.79
N VAL A 136 22.07 10.97 -6.46
CA VAL A 136 23.16 10.06 -6.84
C VAL A 136 23.98 10.75 -7.94
N PRO A 137 25.30 10.90 -7.76
CA PRO A 137 26.16 11.59 -8.73
C PRO A 137 26.08 11.01 -10.14
N ASP A 138 26.00 9.68 -10.25
CA ASP A 138 25.97 8.95 -11.53
C ASP A 138 24.71 9.21 -12.36
N SER A 139 23.66 9.79 -11.76
CA SER A 139 22.43 10.15 -12.49
C SER A 139 22.62 11.34 -13.44
N GLY A 140 23.64 12.19 -13.18
CA GLY A 140 23.86 13.44 -13.92
C GLY A 140 22.77 14.50 -13.73
N ALA A 141 21.85 14.34 -12.78
CA ALA A 141 20.69 15.21 -12.63
C ALA A 141 21.07 16.66 -12.28
N TYR A 142 22.09 16.84 -11.44
CA TYR A 142 22.60 18.15 -11.04
C TYR A 142 23.87 18.56 -11.79
N SER A 143 24.58 17.63 -12.44
CA SER A 143 25.86 17.94 -13.12
C SER A 143 25.70 18.92 -14.28
N THR A 144 24.53 18.95 -14.92
CA THR A 144 24.20 19.87 -16.02
C THR A 144 24.07 21.33 -15.58
N TYR A 145 23.86 21.58 -14.29
CA TYR A 145 23.80 22.91 -13.69
C TYR A 145 25.17 23.38 -13.18
N SER A 146 26.19 22.53 -13.22
CA SER A 146 27.54 22.89 -12.77
C SER A 146 28.15 23.95 -13.68
N THR A 147 28.63 25.04 -13.09
CA THR A 147 29.42 26.07 -13.79
C THR A 147 30.92 25.74 -13.83
N THR A 148 31.33 24.64 -13.19
CA THR A 148 32.71 24.15 -13.13
C THR A 148 32.81 22.73 -13.70
N ASN A 149 34.02 22.19 -13.79
CA ASN A 149 34.26 20.78 -14.15
C ASN A 149 33.91 19.79 -13.02
N THR A 150 33.34 20.26 -11.90
CA THR A 150 33.01 19.44 -10.74
C THR A 150 31.51 19.31 -10.59
N ALA A 151 30.96 18.12 -10.86
CA ALA A 151 29.52 17.88 -10.85
C ALA A 151 28.81 18.37 -9.58
N ALA A 152 29.44 18.23 -8.40
CA ALA A 152 28.86 18.63 -7.11
C ALA A 152 28.46 20.12 -7.04
N ASP A 153 29.09 20.99 -7.82
CA ASP A 153 28.81 22.43 -7.81
C ASP A 153 27.41 22.73 -8.38
N GLY A 154 26.85 21.84 -9.20
CA GLY A 154 25.47 21.98 -9.66
C GLY A 154 24.42 21.88 -8.54
N LEU A 155 24.75 21.29 -7.38
CA LEU A 155 23.86 21.22 -6.22
C LEU A 155 23.74 22.54 -5.46
N VAL A 156 24.64 23.50 -5.68
CA VAL A 156 24.56 24.83 -5.05
C VAL A 156 23.98 25.88 -5.99
N GLU A 157 23.75 25.53 -7.25
CA GLU A 157 23.27 26.47 -8.26
C GLU A 157 21.77 26.77 -8.08
N PRO A 158 21.36 28.06 -7.97
CA PRO A 158 19.96 28.44 -7.80
C PRO A 158 19.01 27.86 -8.86
N GLN A 159 19.49 27.68 -10.10
CA GLN A 159 18.70 27.14 -11.19
C GLN A 159 18.28 25.67 -10.96
N PHE A 160 19.15 24.86 -10.35
CA PHE A 160 18.82 23.48 -9.99
C PHE A 160 17.68 23.45 -8.95
N TYR A 161 17.77 24.27 -7.90
CA TYR A 161 16.72 24.39 -6.89
C TYR A 161 15.38 24.87 -7.48
N ALA A 162 15.41 25.85 -8.38
CA ALA A 162 14.21 26.33 -9.04
C ALA A 162 13.50 25.20 -9.80
N THR A 163 14.23 24.44 -10.61
CA THR A 163 13.66 23.30 -11.36
C THR A 163 13.17 22.19 -10.43
N PHE A 164 13.98 21.81 -9.44
CA PHE A 164 13.65 20.74 -8.51
C PHE A 164 12.45 21.10 -7.61
N SER A 165 12.27 22.39 -7.29
CA SER A 165 11.15 22.86 -6.47
C SER A 165 9.79 22.57 -7.10
N PHE A 166 9.67 22.54 -8.44
CA PHE A 166 8.41 22.19 -9.11
C PHE A 166 7.95 20.77 -8.79
N PHE A 167 8.89 19.82 -8.70
CA PHE A 167 8.59 18.46 -8.27
C PHE A 167 8.09 18.41 -6.82
N LEU A 168 8.75 19.15 -5.92
CA LEU A 168 8.35 19.24 -4.52
C LEU A 168 6.98 19.92 -4.34
N VAL A 169 6.69 20.96 -5.13
CA VAL A 169 5.39 21.65 -5.12
C VAL A 169 4.28 20.73 -5.62
N ALA A 170 4.50 20.00 -6.71
CA ALA A 170 3.54 19.02 -7.21
C ALA A 170 3.26 17.93 -6.15
N MET A 171 4.30 17.46 -5.47
CA MET A 171 4.15 16.51 -4.37
C MET A 171 3.38 17.12 -3.18
N ALA A 172 3.63 18.39 -2.84
CA ALA A 172 2.91 19.08 -1.78
C ALA A 172 1.41 19.24 -2.10
N ILE A 173 1.07 19.55 -3.36
CA ILE A 173 -0.33 19.60 -3.83
C ILE A 173 -0.98 18.22 -3.69
N LEU A 174 -0.29 17.14 -4.10
CA LEU A 174 -0.78 15.78 -3.94
C LEU A 174 -1.01 15.43 -2.46
N CYS A 175 -0.09 15.82 -1.57
CA CYS A 175 -0.26 15.65 -0.13
C CYS A 175 -1.46 16.41 0.42
N ALA A 176 -1.75 17.61 -0.08
CA ALA A 176 -2.93 18.37 0.31
C ALA A 176 -4.23 17.65 -0.13
N VAL A 177 -4.25 17.06 -1.32
CA VAL A 177 -5.37 16.23 -1.78
C VAL A 177 -5.54 15.00 -0.88
N TYR A 178 -4.46 14.31 -0.53
CA TYR A 178 -4.50 13.19 0.41
C TYR A 178 -4.96 13.61 1.81
N ALA A 179 -4.54 14.79 2.30
CA ALA A 179 -5.00 15.31 3.58
C ALA A 179 -6.52 15.46 3.58
N VAL A 180 -7.11 16.08 2.54
CA VAL A 180 -8.58 16.20 2.41
C VAL A 180 -9.26 14.83 2.34
N ALA A 181 -8.73 13.90 1.55
CA ALA A 181 -9.27 12.54 1.43
C ALA A 181 -9.15 11.72 2.74
N SER A 182 -8.15 12.02 3.57
CA SER A 182 -7.88 11.31 4.83
C SER A 182 -8.84 11.68 5.97
N ILE A 183 -9.52 12.84 5.89
CA ILE A 183 -10.44 13.35 6.91
C ILE A 183 -11.53 12.32 7.26
N ARG A 184 -12.01 11.55 6.27
CA ARG A 184 -13.06 10.54 6.46
C ARG A 184 -12.54 9.12 6.70
N THR A 185 -11.25 8.85 6.44
CA THR A 185 -10.76 7.47 6.30
C THR A 185 -9.83 7.04 7.42
N ASN A 186 -8.93 7.89 7.93
CA ASN A 186 -7.97 7.50 8.97
C ASN A 186 -7.27 8.72 9.62
N VAL A 187 -7.54 8.95 10.90
CA VAL A 187 -6.96 10.07 11.67
C VAL A 187 -5.43 10.01 11.76
N ALA A 188 -4.83 8.82 11.80
CA ALA A 188 -3.36 8.69 11.84
C ALA A 188 -2.72 9.14 10.52
N PHE A 189 -3.32 8.80 9.37
CA PHE A 189 -2.86 9.29 8.08
C PHE A 189 -3.08 10.80 7.92
N LEU A 190 -4.18 11.34 8.44
CA LEU A 190 -4.43 12.79 8.46
C LEU A 190 -3.30 13.54 9.18
N VAL A 191 -2.88 13.07 10.36
CA VAL A 191 -1.76 13.69 11.11
C VAL A 191 -0.45 13.64 10.31
N VAL A 192 -0.14 12.49 9.71
CA VAL A 192 1.07 12.34 8.88
C VAL A 192 1.05 13.28 7.67
N PHE A 193 -0.07 13.43 6.96
CA PHE A 193 -0.14 14.32 5.80
C PHE A 193 -0.08 15.80 6.17
N VAL A 194 -0.71 16.21 7.27
CA VAL A 194 -0.61 17.60 7.75
C VAL A 194 0.85 17.94 8.08
N LEU A 195 1.56 17.04 8.76
CA LEU A 195 2.99 17.23 9.07
C LEU A 195 3.85 17.32 7.79
N LEU A 196 3.57 16.47 6.80
CA LEU A 196 4.25 16.49 5.50
C LEU A 196 4.04 17.81 4.74
N VAL A 197 2.80 18.33 4.71
CA VAL A 197 2.51 19.63 4.07
C VAL A 197 3.29 20.77 4.72
N VAL A 198 3.38 20.78 6.06
CA VAL A 198 4.19 21.76 6.80
C VAL A 198 5.68 21.60 6.46
N CYS A 199 6.20 20.37 6.43
CA CYS A 199 7.60 20.09 6.12
C CYS A 199 7.97 20.54 4.68
N CYS A 200 7.15 20.21 3.69
CA CYS A 200 7.34 20.65 2.30
C CYS A 200 7.29 22.18 2.16
N LYS A 201 6.37 22.85 2.88
CA LYS A 201 6.32 24.32 2.92
C LYS A 201 7.58 24.92 3.55
N CYS A 202 8.09 24.32 4.62
CA CYS A 202 9.35 24.73 5.25
C CYS A 202 10.56 24.52 4.35
N MET A 203 10.53 23.53 3.43
CA MET A 203 11.56 23.33 2.42
C MET A 203 11.50 24.36 1.27
N TYR A 204 10.34 24.99 1.04
CA TYR A 204 10.19 26.10 0.09
C TYR A 204 10.67 27.46 0.65
N HIS A 205 10.49 27.69 1.95
CA HIS A 205 10.82 28.96 2.59
C HIS A 205 12.32 29.31 2.86
N PRO A 206 13.33 28.42 2.78
CA PRO A 206 14.73 28.82 3.04
C PRO A 206 15.29 29.70 1.90
N VAL A 207 14.63 29.71 0.74
CA VAL A 207 15.07 30.44 -0.46
C VAL A 207 15.00 31.96 -0.29
N ARG A 208 14.28 32.48 0.71
CA ARG A 208 14.09 33.92 0.89
C ARG A 208 14.97 34.57 1.97
N SER A 209 15.72 33.77 2.74
CA SER A 209 16.58 34.25 3.83
C SER A 209 18.08 34.22 3.48
N ALA A 210 18.43 33.96 2.22
CA ALA A 210 19.81 33.97 1.71
C ALA A 210 20.06 35.07 0.66
N GLN A 211 19.25 36.13 0.66
CA GLN A 211 19.56 37.43 0.05
C GLN A 211 19.64 38.49 1.16
#